data_AF-A0A814Y527-F1
#
_entry.id   AF-A0A814Y527-F1
#
_cell.length_a   1.000
_cell.length_b   1.000
_cell.length_c   1.000
_cell.angle_alpha   90.00
_cell.angle_beta   90.00
_cell.angle_gamma   90.00
#
_symmetry.space_group_name_H-M   'P 1'
#
loop_
_entity.id
_entity.type
_entity.pdbx_description
1 polymer ?
#
loop_
_entity_poly.entity_id
_entity_poly.type
_entity_poly.pdbx_seq_one_letter_code
_entity_poly.pdbx_strand_id
1 'polypeptide(L)'
;MDMTLSQEFWLLELKGYNLTHQLSLPVDRQRSSTDQQRSGLASTAQITFRDEICASFLHYASSHHLTLFQLGLSIFYVFLFKLTHGQTDLCISSINANRHQSELVNMIGMFVSTLPYRAELDPHWSLDEVVKHVREKCLSILEHSHYPLQHILSDLHLTQSNVSFLETMFDFITISKNVSGLSLNGVKLQEVSLNQSYGMAKFDFSLNFIYNPSLDDNHLSCSFVCSCDLFDETTLTMIGRRFQYVLEQLFSLKSSIFISKVDLILPEEVEEREAVMFHRLENIINEGMFSF
;
A
#
# COMPACT_ATOMS: atom_id res chain seq x y z
N MET A 1 -6.81 24.21 -17.68
CA MET A 1 -6.88 23.77 -16.27
C MET A 1 -6.60 24.99 -15.41
N ASP A 2 -7.45 25.26 -14.43
CA ASP A 2 -7.36 26.44 -13.57
C ASP A 2 -6.48 26.13 -12.35
N MET A 3 -5.32 26.79 -12.26
CA MET A 3 -4.36 26.57 -11.18
C MET A 3 -4.89 27.07 -9.83
N THR A 4 -5.79 28.06 -9.82
CA THR A 4 -6.37 28.63 -8.60
C THR A 4 -7.32 27.64 -7.96
N LEU A 5 -8.21 27.04 -8.76
CA LEU A 5 -9.14 26.01 -8.28
C LEU A 5 -8.39 24.79 -7.72
N SER A 6 -7.30 24.37 -8.37
CA SER A 6 -6.50 23.26 -7.86
C SER A 6 -5.74 23.59 -6.59
N GLN A 7 -5.23 24.82 -6.45
CA GLN A 7 -4.62 25.28 -5.20
C GLN A 7 -5.63 25.22 -4.04
N GLU A 8 -6.84 25.76 -4.23
CA GLU A 8 -7.90 25.74 -3.22
C GLU A 8 -8.31 24.31 -2.85
N PHE A 9 -8.44 23.42 -3.84
CA PHE A 9 -8.70 22.00 -3.62
C PHE A 9 -7.65 21.37 -2.71
N TRP A 10 -6.36 21.52 -3.02
CA TRP A 10 -5.28 20.89 -2.25
C TRP A 10 -5.17 21.43 -0.82
N LEU A 11 -5.36 22.74 -0.64
CA LEU A 11 -5.40 23.36 0.69
C LEU A 11 -6.56 22.82 1.52
N LEU A 12 -7.73 22.57 0.90
CA LEU A 12 -8.89 22.00 1.58
C LEU A 12 -8.72 20.50 1.87
N GLU A 13 -8.25 19.73 0.89
CA GLU A 13 -8.10 18.27 0.98
C GLU A 13 -7.13 17.87 2.11
N LEU A 14 -6.03 18.61 2.26
CA LEU A 14 -5.02 18.35 3.29
C LEU A 14 -5.27 19.13 4.59
N LYS A 15 -6.34 19.92 4.67
CA LYS A 15 -6.67 20.70 5.86
C LYS A 15 -6.94 19.81 7.06
N GLY A 16 -6.25 20.08 8.17
CA GLY A 16 -6.45 19.35 9.43
C GLY A 16 -5.73 18.00 9.50
N TYR A 17 -5.16 17.51 8.39
CA TYR A 17 -4.28 16.35 8.41
C TYR A 17 -2.98 16.70 9.16
N ASN A 18 -2.47 15.76 9.96
CA ASN A 18 -1.18 15.95 10.60
C ASN A 18 -0.04 15.66 9.63
N LEU A 19 0.36 16.69 8.87
CA LEU A 19 1.39 16.61 7.82
C LEU A 19 2.79 16.26 8.34
N THR A 20 3.03 16.37 9.65
CA THR A 20 4.30 16.00 10.28
C THR A 20 4.31 14.58 10.85
N HIS A 21 3.14 13.95 10.97
CA HIS A 21 3.01 12.64 11.56
C HIS A 21 3.22 11.54 10.53
N GLN A 22 4.07 10.58 10.90
CA GLN A 22 4.20 9.32 10.17
C GLN A 22 3.13 8.35 10.65
N LEU A 23 2.62 7.52 9.73
CA LEU A 23 1.77 6.41 10.12
C LEU A 23 2.48 5.56 11.18
N SER A 24 1.73 5.16 12.21
CA SER A 24 2.26 4.35 13.32
C SER A 24 2.43 2.89 12.88
N LEU A 25 3.38 2.66 11.96
CA LEU A 25 3.72 1.36 11.40
C LEU A 25 4.57 0.54 12.39
N PRO A 26 4.49 -0.80 12.36
CA PRO A 26 5.31 -1.67 13.21
C PRO A 26 6.74 -1.75 12.69
N VAL A 27 7.49 -0.66 12.84
CA VAL A 27 8.90 -0.57 12.48
C VAL A 27 9.76 -1.27 13.54
N ASP A 28 10.85 -1.89 13.10
CA ASP A 28 11.80 -2.57 13.98
C ASP A 28 12.87 -1.60 14.53
N ARG A 29 13.07 -0.47 13.84
CA ARG A 29 14.01 0.60 14.19
C ARG A 29 13.34 1.95 14.14
N GLN A 30 13.76 2.86 15.03
CA GLN A 30 13.34 4.26 14.97
C GLN A 30 13.99 4.95 13.78
N ARG A 31 13.23 5.84 13.13
CA ARG A 31 13.75 6.68 12.05
C ARG A 31 14.85 7.59 12.57
N SER A 32 15.98 7.63 11.87
CA SER A 32 17.01 8.63 12.12
C SER A 32 16.46 10.03 11.83
N SER A 33 16.77 11.01 12.68
CA SER A 33 16.31 12.40 12.55
C SER A 33 16.96 13.17 11.39
N THR A 34 17.89 12.56 10.65
CA THR A 34 18.61 13.17 9.53
C THR A 34 18.49 12.32 8.27
N ASP A 35 17.85 12.85 7.22
CA ASP A 35 17.70 12.21 5.90
C ASP A 35 19.03 11.79 5.27
N GLN A 36 20.15 12.40 5.67
CA GLN A 36 21.49 12.06 5.19
C GLN A 36 21.96 10.63 5.54
N GLN A 37 21.24 9.92 6.41
CA GLN A 37 21.57 8.56 6.82
C GLN A 37 20.75 7.47 6.15
N ARG A 38 19.84 7.80 5.22
CA ARG A 38 19.05 6.79 4.51
C ARG A 38 19.96 5.96 3.61
N SER A 39 20.02 4.66 3.86
CA SER A 39 20.84 3.74 3.05
C SER A 39 20.30 3.57 1.63
N GLY A 40 18.98 3.78 1.46
CA GLY A 40 18.27 3.55 0.21
C GLY A 40 18.09 2.06 -0.13
N LEU A 41 18.55 1.16 0.75
CA LEU A 41 18.42 -0.28 0.59
C LEU A 41 17.01 -0.73 0.96
N ALA A 42 16.46 -1.65 0.15
CA ALA A 42 15.15 -2.23 0.39
C ALA A 42 15.22 -3.64 0.93
N SER A 43 14.33 -3.91 1.89
CA SER A 43 13.85 -5.26 2.21
C SER A 43 12.49 -5.46 1.54
N THR A 44 12.22 -6.66 1.04
CA THR A 44 11.03 -6.92 0.24
C THR A 44 10.32 -8.19 0.66
N ALA A 45 9.00 -8.17 0.72
CA ALA A 45 8.16 -9.35 0.86
C ALA A 45 7.26 -9.49 -0.36
N GLN A 46 7.45 -10.56 -1.12
CA GLN A 46 6.64 -10.89 -2.30
C GLN A 46 5.45 -11.76 -1.88
N ILE A 47 4.27 -11.45 -2.40
CA ILE A 47 3.04 -12.17 -2.11
C ILE A 47 2.40 -12.56 -3.43
N THR A 48 2.27 -13.86 -3.63
CA THR A 48 1.54 -14.44 -4.76
C THR A 48 0.18 -14.88 -4.27
N PHE A 49 -0.87 -14.42 -4.96
CA PHE A 49 -2.23 -14.79 -4.60
C PHE A 49 -2.65 -16.09 -5.29
N ARG A 50 -3.53 -16.85 -4.63
CA ARG A 50 -4.21 -17.99 -5.24
C ARG A 50 -5.19 -17.51 -6.31
N ASP A 51 -5.45 -18.35 -7.31
CA ASP A 51 -6.29 -18.02 -8.46
C ASP A 51 -7.70 -17.58 -8.05
N GLU A 52 -8.25 -18.13 -6.97
CA GLU A 52 -9.58 -17.74 -6.48
C GLU A 52 -9.61 -16.28 -6.01
N ILE A 53 -8.53 -15.81 -5.36
CA ILE A 53 -8.40 -14.42 -4.91
C ILE A 53 -8.17 -13.49 -6.10
N CYS A 54 -7.33 -13.89 -7.05
CA CYS A 54 -7.13 -13.16 -8.31
C CYS A 54 -8.47 -12.97 -9.04
N ALA A 55 -9.23 -14.05 -9.24
CA ALA A 55 -10.53 -14.01 -9.89
C ALA A 55 -11.53 -13.14 -9.13
N SER A 56 -11.58 -13.24 -7.79
CA SER A 56 -12.47 -12.44 -6.95
C SER A 56 -12.14 -10.95 -7.01
N PHE A 57 -10.85 -10.59 -6.96
CA PHE A 57 -10.39 -9.20 -7.08
C PHE A 57 -10.79 -8.58 -8.43
N LEU A 58 -10.50 -9.30 -9.53
CA LEU A 58 -10.83 -8.84 -10.90
C LEU A 58 -12.34 -8.74 -11.11
N HIS A 59 -13.09 -9.73 -10.63
CA HIS A 59 -14.55 -9.74 -10.71
C HIS A 59 -15.15 -8.59 -9.90
N TYR A 60 -14.69 -8.38 -8.66
CA TYR A 60 -15.17 -7.30 -7.81
C TYR A 60 -14.95 -5.93 -8.45
N ALA A 61 -13.76 -5.68 -8.99
CA ALA A 61 -13.45 -4.43 -9.68
C ALA A 61 -14.37 -4.20 -10.90
N SER A 62 -14.56 -5.24 -11.72
CA SER A 62 -15.44 -5.16 -12.89
C SER A 62 -16.90 -4.91 -12.52
N SER A 63 -17.43 -5.68 -11.55
CA SER A 63 -18.83 -5.61 -11.11
C SER A 63 -19.20 -4.29 -10.45
N HIS A 64 -18.23 -3.60 -9.82
CA HIS A 64 -18.43 -2.28 -9.20
C HIS A 64 -17.95 -1.10 -10.07
N HIS A 65 -17.57 -1.36 -11.32
CA HIS A 65 -17.04 -0.36 -12.26
C HIS A 65 -15.86 0.43 -11.68
N LEU A 66 -14.88 -0.28 -11.12
CA LEU A 66 -13.68 0.26 -10.51
C LEU A 66 -12.46 -0.02 -11.38
N THR A 67 -11.45 0.83 -11.28
CA THR A 67 -10.11 0.45 -11.72
C THR A 67 -9.46 -0.48 -10.71
N LEU A 68 -8.55 -1.33 -11.15
CA LEU A 68 -7.80 -2.23 -10.25
C LEU A 68 -6.98 -1.43 -9.23
N PHE A 69 -6.48 -0.24 -9.62
CA PHE A 69 -5.84 0.72 -8.72
C PHE A 69 -6.76 1.14 -7.57
N GLN A 70 -8.01 1.53 -7.86
CA GLN A 70 -8.97 1.97 -6.84
C GLN A 70 -9.27 0.86 -5.83
N LEU A 71 -9.45 -0.38 -6.31
CA LEU A 71 -9.69 -1.52 -5.43
C LEU A 71 -8.45 -1.84 -4.58
N GLY A 72 -7.27 -1.92 -5.19
CA GLY A 72 -6.02 -2.19 -4.48
C GLY A 72 -5.69 -1.12 -3.43
N LEU A 73 -5.89 0.15 -3.76
CA LEU A 73 -5.70 1.26 -2.83
C LEU A 73 -6.70 1.19 -1.66
N SER A 74 -7.95 0.83 -1.93
CA SER A 74 -8.98 0.66 -0.88
C SER A 74 -8.60 -0.45 0.09
N ILE A 75 -8.16 -1.59 -0.42
CA ILE A 75 -7.68 -2.71 0.41
C ILE A 75 -6.44 -2.30 1.21
N PHE A 76 -5.56 -1.49 0.63
CA PHE A 76 -4.40 -0.97 1.34
C PHE A 76 -4.79 -0.01 2.48
N TYR A 77 -5.78 0.85 2.28
CA TYR A 77 -6.35 1.67 3.37
C TYR A 77 -6.92 0.81 4.50
N VAL A 78 -7.70 -0.23 4.19
CA VAL A 78 -8.22 -1.17 5.20
C VAL A 78 -7.09 -1.86 5.95
N PHE A 79 -6.05 -2.31 5.22
CA PHE A 79 -4.89 -2.94 5.82
C PHE A 79 -4.14 -1.97 6.75
N LEU A 80 -3.88 -0.74 6.31
CA LEU A 80 -3.20 0.27 7.11
C LEU A 80 -4.02 0.66 8.34
N PHE A 81 -5.34 0.80 8.22
CA PHE A 81 -6.24 1.00 9.35
C PHE A 81 -6.04 -0.08 10.41
N LYS A 82 -6.01 -1.37 10.02
CA LYS A 82 -5.74 -2.47 10.96
C LYS A 82 -4.32 -2.45 11.50
N LEU A 83 -3.33 -2.19 10.65
CA LEU A 83 -1.91 -2.20 10.97
C LEU A 83 -1.51 -1.08 11.95
N THR A 84 -2.17 0.07 11.86
CA THR A 84 -1.95 1.26 12.69
C THR A 84 -2.89 1.33 13.90
N HIS A 85 -3.47 0.21 14.30
CA HIS A 85 -4.35 0.10 15.47
C HIS A 85 -5.61 0.98 15.40
N GLY A 86 -6.16 1.14 14.20
CA GLY A 86 -7.45 1.81 13.97
C GLY A 86 -7.35 3.29 13.62
N GLN A 87 -6.19 3.78 13.17
CA GLN A 87 -6.07 5.14 12.64
C GLN A 87 -6.99 5.31 11.43
N THR A 88 -7.91 6.28 11.50
CA THR A 88 -8.96 6.49 10.49
C THR A 88 -8.58 7.52 9.44
N ASP A 89 -7.81 8.55 9.80
CA ASP A 89 -7.32 9.57 8.87
C ASP A 89 -5.93 9.17 8.35
N LEU A 90 -5.88 8.71 7.09
CA LEU A 90 -4.71 8.11 6.46
C LEU A 90 -4.36 8.87 5.19
N CYS A 91 -3.09 9.22 5.02
CA CYS A 91 -2.56 9.77 3.78
C CYS A 91 -1.52 8.83 3.18
N ILE A 92 -1.72 8.46 1.91
CA ILE A 92 -0.87 7.54 1.15
C ILE A 92 -0.39 8.26 -0.11
N SER A 93 0.87 8.13 -0.46
CA SER A 93 1.41 8.63 -1.71
C SER A 93 1.13 7.67 -2.86
N SER A 94 0.85 8.20 -4.04
CA SER A 94 0.89 7.40 -5.26
C SER A 94 1.51 8.18 -6.42
N ILE A 95 2.06 7.47 -7.40
CA ILE A 95 2.70 8.07 -8.57
C ILE A 95 1.66 8.18 -9.69
N ASN A 96 1.41 9.41 -10.13
CA ASN A 96 0.70 9.67 -11.37
C ASN A 96 1.70 9.86 -12.52
N ALA A 97 1.49 9.17 -13.64
CA ALA A 97 2.33 9.31 -14.83
C ALA A 97 2.23 10.70 -15.50
N ASN A 98 1.11 11.42 -15.31
CA ASN A 98 0.83 12.74 -15.93
C ASN A 98 1.03 12.79 -17.45
N ARG A 99 0.79 11.68 -18.15
CA ARG A 99 0.85 11.57 -19.61
C ARG A 99 -0.54 11.60 -20.25
N HIS A 100 -1.45 12.42 -19.71
CA HIS A 100 -2.85 12.47 -20.15
C HIS A 100 -3.04 13.14 -21.52
N GLN A 101 -2.09 13.99 -21.93
CA GLN A 101 -2.07 14.60 -23.26
C GLN A 101 -1.45 13.65 -24.28
N SER A 102 -2.10 13.50 -25.43
CA SER A 102 -1.68 12.59 -26.50
C SER A 102 -0.23 12.83 -26.97
N GLU A 103 0.20 14.08 -26.92
CA GLU A 103 1.51 14.58 -27.31
C GLU A 103 2.61 14.08 -26.38
N LEU A 104 2.28 13.83 -25.10
CA LEU A 104 3.23 13.42 -24.06
C LEU A 104 3.42 11.89 -24.00
N VAL A 105 2.51 11.11 -24.60
CA VAL A 105 2.51 9.64 -24.48
C VAL A 105 3.85 9.04 -24.92
N ASN A 106 4.42 9.53 -26.02
CA ASN A 106 5.66 9.02 -26.60
C ASN A 106 6.91 9.87 -26.30
N MET A 107 6.80 10.88 -25.42
CA MET A 107 7.92 11.74 -25.08
C MET A 107 8.83 11.12 -24.01
N ILE A 108 10.14 11.19 -24.21
CA ILE A 108 11.12 10.85 -23.17
C ILE A 108 11.27 12.07 -22.25
N GLY A 109 11.03 11.89 -20.95
CA GLY A 109 11.11 12.97 -19.96
C GLY A 109 10.53 12.59 -18.60
N MET A 110 10.80 13.42 -17.59
CA MET A 110 10.27 13.26 -16.23
C MET A 110 8.90 13.94 -16.13
N PHE A 111 7.83 13.16 -16.27
CA PHE A 111 6.45 13.63 -16.14
C PHE A 111 5.78 13.14 -14.85
N VAL A 112 6.31 12.08 -14.25
CA VAL A 112 5.74 11.45 -13.05
C VAL A 112 5.66 12.46 -11.90
N SER A 113 4.54 12.44 -11.18
CA SER A 113 4.33 13.23 -9.96
C SER A 113 3.85 12.33 -8.83
N THR A 114 4.38 12.53 -7.64
CA THR A 114 3.88 11.89 -6.43
C THR A 114 2.79 12.77 -5.84
N LEU A 115 1.59 12.20 -5.63
CA LEU A 115 0.46 12.92 -5.07
C LEU A 115 -0.01 12.27 -3.78
N PRO A 116 -0.44 13.07 -2.77
CA PRO A 116 -1.07 12.55 -1.58
C PRO A 116 -2.52 12.15 -1.85
N TYR A 117 -2.88 10.95 -1.42
CA TYR A 117 -4.23 10.42 -1.36
C TYR A 117 -4.61 10.34 0.11
N ARG A 118 -5.37 11.32 0.59
CA ARG A 118 -5.92 11.32 1.95
C ARG A 118 -7.31 10.70 1.93
N ALA A 119 -7.58 9.83 2.89
CA ALA A 119 -8.90 9.28 3.13
C ALA A 119 -9.16 9.17 4.64
N GLU A 120 -10.38 9.54 5.04
CA GLU A 120 -10.88 9.35 6.40
C GLU A 120 -11.85 8.17 6.37
N LEU A 121 -11.52 7.09 7.09
CA LEU A 121 -12.31 5.86 7.13
C LEU A 121 -13.26 5.82 8.33
N ASP A 122 -14.46 5.27 8.14
CA ASP A 122 -15.30 4.84 9.26
C ASP A 122 -15.03 3.35 9.58
N PRO A 123 -14.70 2.99 10.83
CA PRO A 123 -14.54 1.60 11.26
C PRO A 123 -15.74 0.69 11.00
N HIS A 124 -16.94 1.25 10.81
CA HIS A 124 -18.19 0.53 10.52
C HIS A 124 -18.51 0.44 9.04
N TRP A 125 -17.65 0.95 8.15
CA TRP A 125 -17.82 0.73 6.73
C TRP A 125 -17.55 -0.71 6.35
N SER A 126 -18.35 -1.21 5.42
CA SER A 126 -18.03 -2.40 4.62
C SER A 126 -16.97 -2.08 3.57
N LEU A 127 -16.43 -3.11 2.91
CA LEU A 127 -15.50 -2.89 1.78
C LEU A 127 -16.13 -2.02 0.68
N ASP A 128 -17.41 -2.22 0.39
CA ASP A 128 -18.13 -1.48 -0.65
C ASP A 128 -18.19 0.02 -0.33
N GLU A 129 -18.38 0.37 0.94
CA GLU A 129 -18.41 1.75 1.41
C GLU A 129 -17.01 2.38 1.37
N VAL A 130 -15.97 1.66 1.80
CA VAL A 130 -14.58 2.13 1.66
C VAL A 130 -14.23 2.39 0.19
N VAL A 131 -14.54 1.43 -0.67
CA VAL A 131 -14.23 1.48 -2.10
C VAL A 131 -14.94 2.64 -2.78
N LYS A 132 -16.22 2.88 -2.43
CA LYS A 132 -16.96 4.03 -2.91
C LYS A 132 -16.30 5.35 -2.50
N HIS A 133 -15.91 5.47 -1.22
CA HIS A 133 -15.23 6.65 -0.71
C HIS A 133 -13.88 6.89 -1.42
N VAL A 134 -13.05 5.86 -1.51
CA VAL A 134 -11.73 5.94 -2.15
C VAL A 134 -11.85 6.25 -3.65
N ARG A 135 -12.86 5.71 -4.34
CA ARG A 135 -13.15 6.06 -5.74
C ARG A 135 -13.41 7.55 -5.91
N GLU A 136 -14.28 8.14 -5.09
CA GLU A 136 -14.62 9.57 -5.12
C GLU A 136 -13.38 10.45 -4.86
N LYS A 137 -12.55 10.05 -3.89
CA LYS A 137 -11.27 10.70 -3.60
C LYS A 137 -10.29 10.63 -4.76
N CYS A 138 -10.09 9.45 -5.34
CA CYS A 138 -9.22 9.26 -6.50
C CYS A 138 -9.64 10.14 -7.69
N LEU A 139 -10.94 10.22 -7.99
CA LEU A 139 -11.43 11.06 -9.09
C LEU A 139 -11.14 12.55 -8.84
N SER A 140 -11.44 13.04 -7.63
CA SER A 140 -11.18 14.43 -7.25
C SER A 140 -9.69 14.77 -7.33
N ILE A 141 -8.82 13.89 -6.82
CA ILE A 141 -7.36 14.06 -6.89
C ILE A 141 -6.86 14.09 -8.34
N LEU A 142 -7.40 13.22 -9.21
CA LEU A 142 -7.01 13.18 -10.62
C LEU A 142 -7.41 14.44 -11.38
N GLU A 143 -8.54 15.07 -11.05
CA GLU A 143 -8.94 16.36 -11.66
C GLU A 143 -7.93 17.48 -11.34
N HIS A 144 -7.28 17.41 -10.19
CA HIS A 144 -6.32 18.40 -9.69
C HIS A 144 -4.85 17.93 -9.76
N SER A 145 -4.56 16.80 -10.42
CA SER A 145 -3.24 16.16 -10.46
C SER A 145 -2.17 16.96 -11.22
N HIS A 146 -2.60 17.91 -12.03
CA HIS A 146 -1.74 18.82 -12.79
C HIS A 146 -1.06 19.87 -11.91
N TYR A 147 -1.56 20.08 -10.68
CA TYR A 147 -0.96 20.99 -9.73
C TYR A 147 0.27 20.33 -9.08
N PRO A 148 1.49 20.88 -9.26
CA PRO A 148 2.70 20.15 -8.88
C PRO A 148 2.85 20.04 -7.36
N LEU A 149 3.33 18.88 -6.88
CA LEU A 149 3.59 18.62 -5.46
C LEU A 149 4.40 19.73 -4.78
N GLN A 150 5.42 20.28 -5.44
CA GLN A 150 6.25 21.35 -4.88
C GLN A 150 5.43 22.61 -4.54
N HIS A 151 4.39 22.91 -5.32
CA HIS A 151 3.47 24.00 -5.01
C HIS A 151 2.58 23.66 -3.82
N ILE A 152 2.03 22.45 -3.77
CA ILE A 152 1.24 21.97 -2.62
C ILE A 152 2.05 22.11 -1.32
N LEU A 153 3.31 21.67 -1.32
CA LEU A 153 4.19 21.76 -0.16
C LEU A 153 4.49 23.23 0.23
N SER A 154 4.75 24.09 -0.76
CA SER A 154 4.98 25.52 -0.55
C SER A 154 3.77 26.22 0.09
N ASP A 155 2.58 25.91 -0.40
CA ASP A 155 1.32 26.51 0.08
C ASP A 155 0.97 26.05 1.50
N LEU A 156 1.38 24.83 1.86
CA LEU A 156 1.26 24.29 3.22
C LEU A 156 2.43 24.70 4.13
N HIS A 157 3.36 25.52 3.64
CA HIS A 157 4.56 25.95 4.36
C HIS A 157 5.43 24.79 4.87
N LEU A 158 5.49 23.69 4.11
CA LEU A 158 6.30 22.52 4.42
C LEU A 158 7.68 22.62 3.76
N THR A 159 8.72 22.29 4.52
CA THR A 159 10.08 22.06 4.00
C THR A 159 10.25 20.60 3.59
N GLN A 160 11.28 20.28 2.79
CA GLN A 160 11.58 18.89 2.39
C GLN A 160 11.79 17.93 3.57
N SER A 161 12.25 18.42 4.72
CA SER A 161 12.37 17.63 5.96
C SER A 161 11.02 17.28 6.61
N ASN A 162 9.92 17.90 6.19
CA ASN A 162 8.60 17.82 6.81
C ASN A 162 7.57 17.07 5.94
N VAL A 163 8.03 16.26 4.97
CA VAL A 163 7.15 15.50 4.05
C VAL A 163 6.97 14.05 4.47
N SER A 164 7.12 13.76 5.76
CA SER A 164 7.10 12.41 6.33
C SER A 164 5.76 11.68 6.08
N PHE A 165 4.67 12.42 5.90
CA PHE A 165 3.36 11.88 5.52
C PHE A 165 3.31 11.24 4.12
N LEU A 166 4.31 11.51 3.26
CA LEU A 166 4.40 10.93 1.92
C LEU A 166 5.18 9.61 1.87
N GLU A 167 5.73 9.15 3.00
CA GLU A 167 6.64 7.99 3.07
C GLU A 167 5.93 6.62 3.03
N THR A 168 4.60 6.61 3.00
CA THR A 168 3.80 5.41 2.72
C THR A 168 3.27 5.51 1.30
N MET A 169 3.59 4.52 0.46
CA MET A 169 3.32 4.57 -0.98
C MET A 169 2.50 3.38 -1.45
N PHE A 170 1.60 3.63 -2.39
CA PHE A 170 0.89 2.62 -3.15
C PHE A 170 1.13 2.78 -4.66
N ASP A 171 1.40 1.66 -5.34
CA ASP A 171 1.43 1.59 -6.81
C ASP A 171 0.65 0.38 -7.33
N PHE A 172 0.10 0.52 -8.54
CA PHE A 172 -0.53 -0.57 -9.28
C PHE A 172 0.08 -0.67 -10.67
N ILE A 173 0.92 -1.68 -10.86
CA ILE A 173 1.70 -1.87 -12.07
C ILE A 173 1.01 -2.93 -12.94
N THR A 174 0.61 -2.54 -14.15
CA THR A 174 0.14 -3.50 -15.17
C THR A 174 1.27 -3.80 -16.15
N ILE A 175 1.70 -5.05 -16.21
CA ILE A 175 2.72 -5.50 -17.15
C ILE A 175 2.10 -5.53 -18.55
N SER A 176 2.65 -4.71 -19.46
CA SER A 176 2.19 -4.69 -20.84
C SER A 176 2.61 -5.96 -21.59
N LYS A 177 1.70 -6.48 -22.42
CA LYS A 177 1.90 -7.62 -23.34
C LYS A 177 3.15 -7.48 -24.22
N ASN A 178 3.58 -6.24 -24.49
CA ASN A 178 4.62 -5.93 -25.47
C ASN A 178 6.06 -5.85 -24.91
N VAL A 179 6.26 -5.99 -23.59
CA VAL A 179 7.61 -5.92 -23.00
C VAL A 179 8.34 -7.27 -23.12
N SER A 180 7.57 -8.36 -23.19
CA SER A 180 8.09 -9.71 -23.41
C SER A 180 8.44 -9.93 -24.88
N GLY A 181 9.73 -10.09 -25.20
CA GLY A 181 10.17 -10.47 -26.55
C GLY A 181 10.59 -9.31 -27.46
N LEU A 182 11.12 -8.23 -26.89
CA LEU A 182 11.84 -7.22 -27.66
C LEU A 182 12.87 -7.91 -28.57
N SER A 183 12.81 -7.61 -29.87
CA SER A 183 13.80 -8.08 -30.83
C SER A 183 14.37 -6.90 -31.59
N LEU A 184 15.67 -6.94 -31.82
CA LEU A 184 16.39 -5.96 -32.62
C LEU A 184 17.04 -6.70 -33.78
N ASN A 185 16.60 -6.40 -35.00
CA ASN A 185 17.12 -7.02 -36.24
C ASN A 185 17.09 -8.56 -36.20
N GLY A 186 16.02 -9.15 -35.67
CA GLY A 186 15.86 -10.61 -35.56
C GLY A 186 16.60 -11.25 -34.38
N VAL A 187 17.32 -10.47 -33.58
CA VAL A 187 17.93 -10.95 -32.33
C VAL A 187 16.97 -10.70 -31.18
N LYS A 188 16.62 -11.76 -30.45
CA LYS A 188 15.81 -11.65 -29.24
C LYS A 188 16.65 -11.02 -28.12
N LEU A 189 16.18 -9.89 -27.59
CA LEU A 189 16.78 -9.25 -26.43
C LEU A 189 16.31 -10.00 -25.17
N GLN A 190 17.24 -10.27 -24.27
CA GLN A 190 16.96 -10.79 -22.94
C GLN A 190 17.24 -9.67 -21.95
N GLU A 191 16.25 -9.35 -21.12
CA GLU A 191 16.45 -8.45 -19.99
C GLU A 191 17.39 -9.12 -18.99
N VAL A 192 18.45 -8.41 -18.61
CA VAL A 192 19.37 -8.84 -17.55
C VAL A 192 19.14 -7.91 -16.37
N SER A 193 18.56 -8.44 -15.30
CA SER A 193 18.52 -7.75 -14.03
C SER A 193 19.94 -7.67 -13.47
N LEU A 194 20.43 -6.47 -13.25
CA LEU A 194 21.67 -6.27 -12.49
C LEU A 194 21.34 -6.55 -11.03
N ASN A 195 21.60 -7.78 -10.59
CA ASN A 195 21.37 -8.22 -9.20
C ASN A 195 22.11 -7.29 -8.23
N GLN A 196 21.38 -6.36 -7.61
CA GLN A 196 21.78 -5.79 -6.33
C GLN A 196 21.19 -6.72 -5.27
N SER A 197 22.01 -7.15 -4.30
CA SER A 197 21.56 -8.05 -3.22
C SER A 197 20.41 -7.47 -2.39
N TYR A 198 20.18 -6.16 -2.51
CA TYR A 198 19.04 -5.43 -1.96
C TYR A 198 18.40 -4.59 -3.07
N GLY A 199 17.07 -4.49 -3.07
CA GLY A 199 16.36 -3.53 -3.94
C GLY A 199 16.61 -2.08 -3.51
N MET A 200 16.00 -1.12 -4.20
CA MET A 200 16.01 0.30 -3.79
C MET A 200 14.71 0.70 -3.11
N ALA A 201 14.80 1.27 -1.91
CA ALA A 201 13.66 1.83 -1.17
C ALA A 201 13.64 3.35 -1.31
N LYS A 202 12.66 3.85 -2.07
CA LYS A 202 12.42 5.30 -2.23
C LYS A 202 11.52 5.89 -1.15
N PHE A 203 10.69 5.05 -0.54
CA PHE A 203 9.74 5.37 0.52
C PHE A 203 9.96 4.42 1.70
N ASP A 204 9.56 4.84 2.90
CA ASP A 204 9.73 4.03 4.10
C ASP A 204 8.95 2.70 3.97
N PHE A 205 7.74 2.77 3.41
CA PHE A 205 6.82 1.63 3.27
C PHE A 205 6.02 1.71 1.96
N SER A 206 6.29 0.83 1.01
CA SER A 206 5.58 0.76 -0.27
C SER A 206 4.84 -0.56 -0.45
N LEU A 207 3.63 -0.52 -0.98
CA LEU A 207 2.92 -1.67 -1.52
C LEU A 207 2.74 -1.51 -3.04
N ASN A 208 3.27 -2.45 -3.81
CA ASN A 208 3.10 -2.49 -5.25
C ASN A 208 2.26 -3.69 -5.64
N PHE A 209 1.10 -3.48 -6.26
CA PHE A 209 0.42 -4.54 -6.99
C PHE A 209 1.01 -4.72 -8.37
N ILE A 210 1.10 -5.96 -8.83
CA ILE A 210 1.58 -6.31 -10.16
C ILE A 210 0.52 -7.19 -10.81
N TYR A 211 -0.01 -6.72 -11.94
CA TYR A 211 -0.99 -7.44 -12.73
C TYR A 211 -0.44 -7.77 -14.10
N ASN A 212 -0.49 -9.04 -14.49
CA ASN A 212 -0.09 -9.50 -15.81
C ASN A 212 -1.29 -10.08 -16.59
N PRO A 213 -1.92 -9.31 -17.50
CA PRO A 213 -3.05 -9.75 -18.31
C PRO A 213 -2.66 -10.70 -19.46
N SER A 214 -1.39 -11.07 -19.57
CA SER A 214 -0.84 -11.90 -20.65
C SER A 214 -0.67 -13.36 -20.27
N LEU A 215 -0.72 -13.67 -18.97
CA LEU A 215 -0.67 -15.03 -18.46
C LEU A 215 -2.10 -15.59 -18.44
N ASP A 216 -2.23 -16.88 -18.75
CA ASP A 216 -3.53 -17.55 -18.94
C ASP A 216 -4.48 -17.37 -17.73
N ASP A 217 -3.93 -17.20 -16.52
CA ASP A 217 -4.68 -17.06 -15.28
C ASP A 217 -4.83 -15.60 -14.78
N ASN A 218 -4.47 -14.59 -15.60
CA ASN A 218 -4.54 -13.18 -15.21
C ASN A 218 -3.84 -12.89 -13.87
N HIS A 219 -2.59 -13.34 -13.78
CA HIS A 219 -1.83 -13.36 -12.53
C HIS A 219 -1.76 -11.99 -11.86
N LEU A 220 -2.22 -11.94 -10.60
CA LEU A 220 -2.10 -10.80 -9.70
C LEU A 220 -1.15 -11.20 -8.56
N SER A 221 -0.19 -10.34 -8.28
CA SER A 221 0.67 -10.45 -7.12
C SER A 221 0.85 -9.07 -6.48
N CYS A 222 1.45 -9.03 -5.31
CA CYS A 222 1.91 -7.77 -4.75
C CYS A 222 3.25 -7.93 -4.03
N SER A 223 3.89 -6.80 -3.75
CA SER A 223 5.12 -6.77 -2.99
C SER A 223 5.15 -5.58 -2.04
N PHE A 224 5.56 -5.85 -0.81
CA PHE A 224 6.03 -4.80 0.08
C PHE A 224 7.49 -4.50 -0.23
N VAL A 225 7.83 -3.22 -0.36
CA VAL A 225 9.19 -2.72 -0.54
C VAL A 225 9.40 -1.64 0.50
N CYS A 226 10.26 -1.91 1.49
CA CYS A 226 10.42 -1.03 2.64
C CYS A 226 11.88 -0.76 2.93
N SER A 227 12.16 0.36 3.61
CA SER A 227 13.52 0.72 3.99
C SER A 227 14.12 -0.30 4.95
N CYS A 228 15.30 -0.84 4.63
CA CYS A 228 16.10 -1.67 5.56
C CYS A 228 16.49 -0.90 6.83
N ASP A 229 16.49 0.43 6.78
CA ASP A 229 16.78 1.27 7.95
C ASP A 229 15.66 1.19 9.01
N LEU A 230 14.46 0.71 8.62
CA LEU A 230 13.26 0.67 9.47
C LEU A 230 12.74 -0.76 9.68
N PHE A 231 12.84 -1.63 8.68
CA PHE A 231 12.21 -2.95 8.68
C PHE A 231 13.19 -4.09 8.42
N ASP A 232 13.07 -5.14 9.22
CA ASP A 232 13.70 -6.43 9.01
C ASP A 232 12.86 -7.32 8.09
N GLU A 233 13.54 -8.26 7.42
CA GLU A 233 12.90 -9.23 6.53
C GLU A 233 11.83 -10.08 7.25
N THR A 234 12.05 -10.43 8.52
CA THR A 234 11.09 -11.20 9.33
C THR A 234 9.79 -10.43 9.55
N THR A 235 9.89 -9.13 9.82
CA THR A 235 8.74 -8.24 10.05
C THR A 235 7.97 -8.02 8.75
N LEU A 236 8.66 -7.79 7.63
CA LEU A 236 8.01 -7.70 6.32
C LEU A 236 7.35 -9.00 5.88
N THR A 237 7.99 -10.15 6.15
CA THR A 237 7.40 -11.46 5.89
C THR A 237 6.07 -11.61 6.64
N MET A 238 6.05 -11.23 7.92
CA MET A 238 4.82 -11.27 8.73
C MET A 238 3.76 -10.29 8.21
N ILE A 239 4.14 -9.05 7.88
CA ILE A 239 3.26 -8.05 7.26
C ILE A 239 2.65 -8.60 5.97
N GLY A 240 3.43 -9.27 5.13
CA GLY A 240 2.96 -9.85 3.88
C GLY A 240 1.95 -10.98 4.09
N ARG A 241 2.21 -11.89 5.04
CA ARG A 241 1.26 -12.95 5.41
C ARG A 241 -0.05 -12.37 5.94
N ARG A 242 0.02 -11.35 6.78
CA ARG A 242 -1.16 -10.64 7.32
C ARG A 242 -1.92 -9.91 6.23
N PHE A 243 -1.25 -9.29 5.26
CA PHE A 243 -1.89 -8.67 4.11
C PHE A 243 -2.65 -9.70 3.27
N GLN A 244 -2.03 -10.85 2.98
CA GLN A 244 -2.71 -11.95 2.28
C GLN A 244 -3.96 -12.39 3.04
N TYR A 245 -3.87 -12.58 4.37
CA TYR A 245 -5.01 -12.97 5.19
C TYR A 245 -6.14 -11.94 5.20
N VAL A 246 -5.81 -10.64 5.16
CA VAL A 246 -6.81 -9.57 4.99
C VAL A 246 -7.54 -9.69 3.66
N LEU A 247 -6.83 -9.90 2.54
CA LEU A 247 -7.49 -10.11 1.24
C LEU A 247 -8.39 -11.35 1.27
N GLU A 248 -7.93 -12.45 1.85
CA GLU A 248 -8.73 -13.66 1.97
C GLU A 248 -10.02 -13.41 2.75
N GLN A 249 -9.98 -12.69 3.87
CA GLN A 249 -11.19 -12.33 4.62
C GLN A 249 -12.14 -11.44 3.80
N LEU A 250 -11.61 -10.43 3.13
CA LEU A 250 -12.40 -9.49 2.34
C LEU A 250 -13.13 -10.15 1.17
N PHE A 251 -12.55 -11.20 0.56
CA PHE A 251 -13.14 -11.90 -0.59
C PHE A 251 -13.82 -13.24 -0.24
N SER A 252 -13.56 -13.83 0.93
CA SER A 252 -14.21 -15.09 1.35
C SER A 252 -15.49 -14.89 2.16
N LEU A 253 -15.61 -13.78 2.89
CA LEU A 253 -16.77 -13.48 3.71
C LEU A 253 -17.81 -12.76 2.84
N LYS A 254 -19.08 -13.17 2.93
CA LYS A 254 -20.20 -12.53 2.22
C LYS A 254 -20.21 -11.01 2.53
N SER A 255 -19.61 -10.21 1.64
CA SER A 255 -19.58 -8.75 1.36
C SER A 255 -20.10 -7.72 2.40
N SER A 256 -20.21 -8.04 3.68
CA SER A 256 -20.88 -7.17 4.67
C SER A 256 -20.17 -7.13 6.01
N ILE A 257 -18.92 -7.58 6.08
CA ILE A 257 -18.10 -7.37 7.27
C ILE A 257 -17.65 -5.91 7.34
N PHE A 258 -17.74 -5.33 8.53
CA PHE A 258 -17.16 -4.01 8.78
C PHE A 258 -15.64 -4.12 8.83
N ILE A 259 -14.94 -3.08 8.36
CA ILE A 259 -13.47 -3.07 8.34
C ILE A 259 -12.88 -3.20 9.76
N SER A 260 -13.58 -2.76 10.80
CA SER A 260 -13.21 -2.99 12.21
C SER A 260 -13.10 -4.47 12.58
N LYS A 261 -13.88 -5.34 11.91
CA LYS A 261 -13.95 -6.79 12.13
C LYS A 261 -12.99 -7.62 11.28
N VAL A 262 -12.26 -6.99 10.36
CA VAL A 262 -11.18 -7.66 9.64
C VAL A 262 -10.05 -7.95 10.63
N ASP A 263 -9.60 -9.20 10.71
CA ASP A 263 -8.53 -9.59 11.62
C ASP A 263 -7.16 -9.50 10.97
N LEU A 264 -6.19 -9.00 11.72
CA LEU A 264 -4.79 -8.93 11.30
C LEU A 264 -3.96 -10.09 11.88
N ILE A 265 -4.42 -10.69 12.97
CA ILE A 265 -3.73 -11.79 13.65
C ILE A 265 -4.03 -13.07 12.86
N LEU A 266 -2.99 -13.79 12.47
CA LEU A 266 -3.15 -15.04 11.73
C LEU A 266 -3.76 -16.11 12.67
N PRO A 267 -4.59 -17.05 12.16
CA PRO A 267 -5.19 -18.10 12.98
C PRO A 267 -4.17 -18.91 13.80
N GLU A 268 -3.02 -19.23 13.21
CA GLU A 268 -1.89 -19.89 13.88
C GLU A 268 -1.31 -19.09 15.06
N GLU A 269 -1.28 -17.75 14.99
CA GLU A 269 -0.82 -16.90 16.09
C GLU A 269 -1.81 -16.90 17.27
N VAL A 270 -3.10 -17.14 17.00
CA VAL A 270 -4.14 -17.27 18.04
C VAL A 270 -3.98 -18.60 18.76
N GLU A 271 -3.84 -19.70 18.01
CA GLU A 271 -3.64 -21.04 18.57
C GLU A 271 -2.39 -21.12 19.44
N GLU A 272 -1.27 -20.53 19.01
CA GLU A 272 -0.03 -20.47 19.82
C GLU A 272 -0.23 -19.68 21.13
N ARG A 273 -0.91 -18.54 21.09
CA ARG A 273 -1.17 -17.72 22.28
C ARG A 273 -2.07 -18.44 23.28
N GLU A 274 -3.11 -19.11 22.78
CA GLU A 274 -4.01 -19.91 23.61
C GLU A 274 -3.25 -21.08 24.24
N ALA A 275 -2.46 -21.83 23.47
CA ALA A 275 -1.64 -22.93 23.97
C ALA A 275 -0.65 -22.47 25.08
N VAL A 276 0.01 -21.32 24.91
CA VAL A 276 0.91 -20.75 25.93
C VAL A 276 0.14 -20.31 27.18
N MET A 277 -1.05 -19.71 27.04
CA MET A 277 -1.93 -19.35 28.15
C MET A 277 -2.38 -20.60 28.93
N PHE A 278 -2.84 -21.65 28.24
CA PHE A 278 -3.23 -22.91 28.85
C PHE A 278 -2.06 -23.55 29.60
N HIS A 279 -0.86 -23.60 29.00
CA HIS A 279 0.32 -24.15 29.66
C HIS A 279 0.74 -23.35 30.90
N ARG A 280 0.63 -22.01 30.86
CA ARG A 280 0.86 -21.16 32.05
C ARG A 280 -0.15 -21.42 33.16
N LEU A 281 -1.43 -21.61 32.82
CA LEU A 281 -2.47 -21.93 33.79
C LEU A 281 -2.26 -23.32 34.42
N GLU A 282 -1.88 -24.32 33.64
CA GLU A 282 -1.54 -25.66 34.16
C GLU A 282 -0.35 -25.62 35.12
N ASN A 283 0.69 -24.84 34.80
CA ASN A 283 1.85 -24.69 35.68
C ASN A 283 1.47 -23.99 37.00
N ILE A 284 0.61 -22.97 36.97
CA ILE A 284 0.11 -22.30 38.19
C ILE A 284 -0.74 -23.27 39.05
N ILE A 285 -1.58 -24.08 38.42
CA ILE A 285 -2.39 -25.09 39.13
C ILE A 285 -1.50 -26.16 39.76
N ASN A 286 -0.49 -26.64 39.03
CA ASN A 286 0.45 -27.64 39.52
C ASN A 286 1.34 -27.10 40.65
N GLU A 287 1.85 -25.88 40.55
CA GLU A 287 2.65 -25.25 41.63
C GLU A 287 1.80 -24.91 42.86
N GLY A 288 0.52 -24.54 42.69
CA GLY A 288 -0.41 -24.32 43.79
C GLY A 288 -0.79 -25.59 44.56
N MET A 289 -0.80 -26.75 43.89
CA MET A 289 -1.13 -28.04 44.52
C MET A 289 -0.01 -28.64 45.40
N PHE A 290 1.23 -28.17 45.30
CA PHE A 290 2.35 -28.62 46.16
C PHE A 290 2.53 -27.77 47.44
N SER A 291 1.57 -26.90 47.75
CA SER A 291 1.60 -26.01 48.92
C SER A 291 0.46 -26.29 49.91
N PHE A 292 0.33 -27.55 50.37
CA PHE A 292 -0.46 -27.90 51.57
C PHE A 292 0.18 -29.06 52.34
#